data_AF-A0A497LEN6-F1
#
_entry.id   AF-A0A497LEN6-F1
#
_cell.length_a   1.000
_cell.length_b   1.000
_cell.length_c   1.000
_cell.angle_alpha   90.00
_cell.angle_beta   90.00
_cell.angle_gamma   90.00
#
_symmetry.space_group_name_H-M   'P 1'
#
loop_
_entity.id
_entity.type
_entity.pdbx_description
1 polymer ?
#
loop_
_entity_poly.entity_id
_entity_poly.type
_entity_poly.pdbx_seq_one_letter_code
_entity_poly.pdbx_strand_id
1 'polypeptide(L)'
;AREVLQRVQGGVAEFEPFIRYHTFDDFSINFTVILRAKEYVDRYLLTHEFIKALHKRYREEGIEIPFPIRTVIMKEPRTTSS
;
A
#
# COMPACT_ATOMS: atom_id res chain seq x y z
N ALA A 1 0.50 -0.98 12.15
CA ALA A 1 1.89 -1.46 12.04
C ALA A 1 2.45 -1.93 13.39
N ARG A 2 2.49 -1.07 14.42
CA ARG A 2 2.95 -1.45 15.78
C ARG A 2 2.28 -2.71 16.32
N GLU A 3 0.94 -2.78 16.23
CA GLU A 3 0.16 -3.95 16.64
C GLU A 3 0.62 -5.24 15.95
N VAL A 4 1.01 -5.17 14.66
CA VAL A 4 1.50 -6.33 13.91
C VAL A 4 2.84 -6.81 14.46
N LEU A 5 3.76 -5.89 14.76
CA LEU A 5 5.05 -6.23 15.38
C LEU A 5 4.88 -6.83 16.79
N GLN A 6 3.86 -6.42 17.52
CA GLN A 6 3.56 -6.92 18.87
C GLN A 6 2.88 -8.31 18.85
N ARG A 7 1.95 -8.54 17.92
CA ARG A 7 1.13 -9.77 17.91
C ARG A 7 1.70 -10.91 17.08
N VAL A 8 2.52 -10.61 16.06
CA VAL A 8 3.02 -11.62 15.12
C VAL A 8 4.34 -12.20 15.64
N GLN A 9 4.42 -13.54 15.64
CA GLN A 9 5.64 -14.24 15.99
C GLN A 9 6.81 -13.76 15.10
N GLY A 10 7.93 -13.45 15.74
CA GLY A 10 9.11 -12.95 15.03
C GLY A 10 9.14 -11.45 14.79
N GLY A 11 8.12 -10.67 15.19
CA GLY A 11 8.19 -9.22 15.23
C GLY A 11 9.06 -8.71 16.39
N VAL A 12 9.83 -7.63 16.16
CA VAL A 12 10.52 -6.90 17.24
C VAL A 12 9.59 -5.82 17.79
N ALA A 13 9.01 -6.07 18.97
CA ALA A 13 7.94 -5.26 19.56
C ALA A 13 8.37 -3.84 19.93
N GLU A 14 9.65 -3.65 20.24
CA GLU A 14 10.24 -2.36 20.63
C GLU A 14 10.64 -1.51 19.42
N PHE A 15 10.62 -2.09 18.22
CA PHE A 15 10.97 -1.36 17.01
C PHE A 15 9.80 -0.47 16.58
N GLU A 16 10.08 0.81 16.39
CA GLU A 16 9.11 1.78 15.87
C GLU A 16 9.04 1.66 14.33
N PRO A 17 7.95 1.12 13.76
CA PRO A 17 7.82 0.98 12.31
C PRO A 17 7.61 2.34 11.67
N PHE A 18 8.18 2.54 10.48
CA PHE A 18 8.04 3.79 9.75
C PHE A 18 7.81 3.56 8.26
N ILE A 19 7.31 4.59 7.59
CA ILE A 19 6.95 4.60 6.17
C ILE A 19 7.80 5.63 5.45
N ARG A 20 8.19 5.33 4.22
CA ARG A 20 8.87 6.27 3.34
C ARG A 20 8.21 6.27 1.96
N TYR A 21 7.62 7.39 1.58
CA TYR A 21 7.19 7.64 0.20
C TYR A 21 8.40 7.86 -0.68
N HIS A 22 8.41 7.32 -1.89
CA HIS A 22 9.59 7.41 -2.77
C HIS A 22 9.28 7.60 -4.25
N THR A 23 8.08 7.29 -4.73
CA THR A 23 7.77 7.36 -6.17
C THR A 23 6.34 7.84 -6.40
N PHE A 24 6.18 8.83 -7.27
CA PHE A 24 4.91 9.11 -7.93
C PHE A 24 4.82 8.21 -9.16
N ASP A 25 3.78 7.39 -9.22
CA ASP A 25 3.46 6.49 -10.32
C ASP A 25 2.26 7.05 -11.11
N ASP A 26 1.87 6.39 -12.20
CA ASP A 26 0.81 6.87 -13.10
C ASP A 26 -0.51 7.17 -12.35
N PHE A 27 -0.84 6.38 -11.32
CA PHE A 27 -2.09 6.49 -10.55
C PHE A 27 -1.92 6.31 -9.04
N SER A 28 -0.68 6.30 -8.53
CA SER A 28 -0.40 6.05 -7.12
C SER A 28 0.82 6.80 -6.61
N ILE A 29 0.93 6.90 -5.28
CA ILE A 29 2.19 7.27 -4.61
C ILE A 29 2.69 6.01 -3.93
N ASN A 30 3.83 5.50 -4.39
CA ASN A 30 4.43 4.29 -3.86
C ASN A 30 5.26 4.63 -2.60
N PHE A 31 5.15 3.74 -1.62
CA PHE A 31 5.84 3.85 -0.34
C PHE A 31 6.40 2.50 0.12
N THR A 32 7.44 2.56 0.93
CA THR A 32 8.03 1.42 1.61
C THR A 32 7.66 1.45 3.08
N VAL A 33 7.28 0.31 3.63
CA VAL A 33 7.10 0.12 5.08
C VAL A 33 8.32 -0.61 5.63
N ILE A 34 8.92 -0.06 6.68
CA ILE A 34 10.05 -0.68 7.36
C ILE A 34 9.54 -1.33 8.64
N LEU A 35 9.70 -2.65 8.71
CA LEU A 35 9.41 -3.48 9.87
C LEU A 35 10.69 -4.23 10.28
N ARG A 36 10.82 -4.54 11.56
CA ARG A 36 11.96 -5.32 12.07
C ARG A 36 11.50 -6.70 12.54
N ALA A 37 12.08 -7.73 11.95
CA ALA A 37 11.89 -9.12 12.32
C ALA A 37 13.07 -9.63 13.16
N LYS A 38 12.85 -10.65 13.99
CA LYS A 38 13.86 -11.31 14.82
C LYS A 38 14.75 -12.21 13.95
N GLU A 39 14.15 -13.00 13.07
CA GLU A 39 14.86 -13.86 12.14
C GLU A 39 14.52 -13.54 10.67
N TYR A 40 15.37 -13.99 9.76
CA TYR A 40 15.16 -13.80 8.32
C TYR A 40 13.84 -14.44 7.85
N VAL A 41 13.50 -15.63 8.36
CA VAL A 41 12.29 -16.37 7.98
C VAL A 41 11.00 -15.72 8.49
N ASP A 42 11.05 -15.01 9.62
CA ASP A 42 9.89 -14.35 10.22
C ASP A 42 9.32 -13.23 9.34
N ARG A 43 10.16 -12.65 8.45
CA ARG A 43 9.72 -11.56 7.58
C ARG A 43 8.54 -11.95 6.67
N TYR A 44 8.43 -13.23 6.30
CA TYR A 44 7.35 -13.69 5.44
C TYR A 44 6.01 -13.65 6.16
N LEU A 45 5.95 -14.18 7.38
CA LEU A 45 4.74 -14.15 8.21
C LEU A 45 4.38 -12.71 8.59
N LEU A 46 5.38 -11.91 8.95
CA LEU A 46 5.20 -10.51 9.32
C LEU A 46 4.65 -9.69 8.15
N THR A 47 5.16 -9.89 6.94
CA THR A 47 4.66 -9.21 5.73
C THR A 47 3.22 -9.64 5.42
N HIS A 48 2.93 -10.94 5.50
CA HIS A 48 1.58 -11.47 5.26
C HIS A 48 0.53 -10.86 6.20
N GLU A 49 0.81 -10.87 7.51
CA GLU A 49 -0.10 -10.32 8.52
C GLU A 49 -0.18 -8.79 8.45
N PHE A 50 0.91 -8.12 8.07
CA PHE A 50 0.91 -6.68 7.85
C PHE A 50 -0.01 -6.28 6.69
N ILE A 51 0.08 -6.95 5.54
CA ILE A 51 -0.75 -6.64 4.37
C ILE A 51 -2.23 -6.84 4.68
N LYS A 52 -2.60 -7.91 5.39
CA LYS A 52 -3.98 -8.17 5.82
C LYS A 52 -4.51 -7.08 6.75
N ALA A 53 -3.71 -6.69 7.75
CA ALA A 53 -4.09 -5.62 8.68
C ALA A 53 -4.25 -4.28 7.96
N LEU A 54 -3.33 -3.95 7.05
CA LEU A 54 -3.38 -2.72 6.25
C LEU A 54 -4.63 -2.68 5.37
N HIS A 55 -4.88 -3.77 4.63
CA HIS A 55 -6.04 -3.89 3.75
C HIS A 55 -7.37 -3.82 4.52
N LYS A 56 -7.44 -4.43 5.71
CA LYS A 56 -8.61 -4.32 6.59
C LYS A 56 -8.85 -2.87 7.01
N ARG A 57 -7.82 -2.19 7.52
CA ARG A 57 -7.91 -0.78 7.94
C ARG A 57 -8.29 0.12 6.77
N TYR A 58 -7.69 -0.06 5.59
CA TYR A 58 -8.02 0.75 4.42
C TYR A 58 -9.50 0.65 4.05
N ARG A 59 -10.08 -0.55 4.07
CA ARG A 59 -11.52 -0.72 3.85
C ARG A 59 -12.38 -0.05 4.92
N GLU A 60 -11.98 -0.14 6.20
CA GLU A 60 -12.70 0.50 7.31
C GLU A 60 -12.68 2.03 7.21
N GLU A 61 -11.58 2.61 6.72
CA GLU A 61 -11.40 4.05 6.54
C GLU A 61 -11.89 4.54 5.15
N GLY A 62 -12.41 3.67 4.30
CA GLY A 62 -12.84 4.02 2.94
C GLY A 62 -11.71 4.39 1.98
N ILE A 63 -10.49 3.94 2.26
CA ILE A 63 -9.31 4.14 1.39
C ILE A 63 -9.34 3.09 0.29
N GLU A 64 -9.63 3.52 -0.94
CA GLU A 64 -9.60 2.65 -2.13
C GLU A 64 -8.16 2.47 -2.63
N ILE A 65 -7.79 1.22 -2.91
CA ILE A 65 -6.51 0.90 -3.55
C ILE A 65 -6.71 1.07 -5.06
N PRO A 66 -5.97 1.98 -5.71
CA PRO A 66 -6.16 2.25 -7.13
C PRO A 66 -5.79 1.03 -7.96
N PHE A 67 -6.68 0.64 -8.87
CA PHE A 67 -6.33 -0.21 -10.01
C PHE A 67 -5.77 0.67 -11.15
N PRO A 68 -5.02 0.12 -12.12
CA PRO A 68 -4.60 0.89 -13.28
C PRO A 68 -5.82 1.52 -13.98
N ILE A 69 -5.97 2.83 -13.90
CA ILE A 69 -7.05 3.57 -14.59
C ILE A 69 -6.51 4.09 -15.92
N ARG A 70 -7.37 4.27 -16.93
CA ARG A 70 -6.99 4.95 -18.17
C ARG A 70 -8.05 5.99 -18.47
N THR A 71 -7.66 7.26 -18.45
CA THR A 71 -8.54 8.34 -18.86
C THR A 71 -8.59 8.39 -20.38
N VAL A 72 -9.72 8.02 -20.99
CA VAL A 72 -9.94 8.16 -22.44
C VAL A 72 -10.61 9.50 -22.70
N ILE A 73 -9.91 10.40 -23.40
CA ILE A 73 -10.46 11.69 -23.84
C ILE A 73 -11.00 11.51 -25.26
N MET A 74 -12.32 11.41 -25.41
CA MET A 74 -12.96 11.49 -26.73
C MET A 74 -13.11 12.95 -27.14
N LYS A 75 -12.45 13.34 -28.23
CA LYS A 75 -12.75 14.61 -28.92
C LYS A 75 -13.85 14.35 -29.94
N GLU A 76 -14.94 15.11 -29.85
CA GLU A 76 -15.95 15.09 -30.91
C GLU A 76 -15.29 15.48 -32.25
N PRO A 77 -15.57 14.75 -33.33
CA PRO A 77 -15.11 15.17 -34.64
C PRO A 77 -15.72 16.55 -34.91
N ARG A 78 -14.87 17.53 -35.25
CA ARG A 78 -15.34 18.81 -35.76
C ARG A 78 -16.14 18.52 -37.02
N THR A 79 -17.46 18.56 -36.92
CA THR A 79 -18.35 18.65 -38.08
C THR A 79 -18.03 19.97 -38.75
N THR A 80 -17.11 19.93 -39.73
CA THR A 80 -17.00 21.00 -40.72
C THR A 80 -18.29 20.99 -41.51
N SER A 81 -19.25 21.77 -41.01
CA SER A 81 -20.47 22.09 -41.72
C SER A 81 -20.08 23.12 -42.77
N SER A 82 -20.13 22.67 -44.03
CA SER A 82 -20.26 23.42 -45.29
C SER A 82 -19.29 24.59 -45.56
#